data_AF-A0A1I5MB93-F1
#
_entry.id   AF-A0A1I5MB93-F1
#
_cell.length_a   1.000
_cell.length_b   1.000
_cell.length_c   1.000
_cell.angle_alpha   90.00
_cell.angle_beta   90.00
_cell.angle_gamma   90.00
#
_symmetry.space_group_name_H-M   'P 1'
#
loop_
_entity.id
_entity.type
_entity.pdbx_description
1 polymer ?
#
loop_
_entity_poly.entity_id
_entity_poly.type
_entity_poly.pdbx_seq_one_letter_code
_entity_poly.pdbx_strand_id
1 'polypeptide(L)'
;MKEAIRVVEAATDGSLEIYDYGLATLIDNRLSAVEDRIGEESRAIVAMVVALLRMRLTPANEGGPYAPIWQADDQRSLLPNDLDEKQQQQAIEVARSIQHNTVKARLLDTAFVGGHWEVGRETVQAYNNEIRRIASGDFVRKFDDIDAPAMDVMSLLIRMTEIDRRITKGNRISDRSQTTIKTVCDLAFSKRDFFRYSEALEIGVLNRVLTRLDAANMARDLAKAGTSEDYPMAVKSCFEAAAGWFGEENRELRNDALLEAAKCSLAMAEQNPQPLAAAGWIKTAITEIRQVGGNEQWIASLKAQLRELQGRATEEVGTFSIKLTGLRGMRSKSRKYFSEVTLSEGLRQVAMHLWPSEVSKTKSTIDEISKNTIFDKIVSTSYMDEKGRTTSHGLDPNEHFGSDDYYKERAGRDLGVERRFQVVGLLEPAREELYRRYAITEHHMYPLIINSGFVPSDRAPIFAAGLAHLWQGNFLISSHLLVPQIENSLRHLLDIAGVDHATISSDGSEGDKSLSSLLKNFESELNSILTEEIVWELDLLFSFRPGSAFRHELSHGNLPYRAFYGDLGQICAWYCYFLVCVFTLKNWDRQVRPMYERGGWS
;
A
#
# COMPACT_ATOMS: atom_id res chain seq x y z
N MET A 1 -20.91 44.46 -21.44
CA MET A 1 -21.13 44.41 -19.97
C MET A 1 -22.60 44.26 -19.56
N LYS A 2 -23.49 45.28 -19.75
CA LYS A 2 -24.90 45.20 -19.29
C LYS A 2 -25.67 43.98 -19.81
N GLU A 3 -25.46 43.58 -21.06
CA GLU A 3 -26.08 42.38 -21.65
C GLU A 3 -25.55 41.10 -20.99
N ALA A 4 -24.23 40.99 -20.79
CA ALA A 4 -23.62 39.85 -20.10
C ALA A 4 -24.18 39.65 -18.68
N ILE A 5 -24.32 40.74 -17.92
CA ILE A 5 -24.93 40.71 -16.58
C ILE A 5 -26.37 40.18 -16.66
N ARG A 6 -27.18 40.64 -17.63
CA ARG A 6 -28.55 40.13 -17.80
C ARG A 6 -28.59 38.64 -18.13
N VAL A 7 -27.61 38.13 -18.88
CA VAL A 7 -27.53 36.70 -19.22
C VAL A 7 -27.24 35.86 -17.98
N VAL A 8 -26.22 36.24 -17.20
CA VAL A 8 -25.83 35.54 -15.97
C VAL A 8 -26.94 35.62 -14.92
N GLU A 9 -27.51 36.80 -14.71
CA GLU A 9 -28.61 36.99 -13.76
C GLU A 9 -29.85 36.19 -14.17
N ALA A 10 -30.27 36.25 -15.44
CA ALA A 10 -31.43 35.49 -15.91
C ALA A 10 -31.25 33.96 -15.84
N ALA A 11 -30.01 33.47 -15.81
CA ALA A 11 -29.72 32.05 -15.65
C ALA A 11 -29.72 31.59 -14.17
N THR A 12 -29.53 32.52 -13.24
CA THR A 12 -29.27 32.20 -11.82
C THR A 12 -30.29 32.79 -10.86
N ASP A 13 -31.11 33.74 -11.31
CA ASP A 13 -32.19 34.34 -10.52
C ASP A 13 -33.22 33.27 -10.11
N GLY A 14 -33.54 33.24 -8.82
CA GLY A 14 -34.41 32.23 -8.22
C GLY A 14 -33.88 30.79 -8.25
N SER A 15 -32.66 30.54 -8.75
CA SER A 15 -32.10 29.20 -8.81
C SER A 15 -31.72 28.67 -7.43
N LEU A 16 -32.06 27.41 -7.18
CA LEU A 16 -31.62 26.66 -5.99
C LEU A 16 -30.30 25.90 -6.20
N GLU A 17 -29.74 25.93 -7.42
CA GLU A 17 -28.46 25.32 -7.75
C GLU A 17 -27.30 26.07 -7.07
N ILE A 18 -26.45 25.37 -6.34
CA ILE A 18 -25.34 25.96 -5.55
C ILE A 18 -23.96 25.49 -6.02
N TYR A 19 -23.91 24.44 -6.83
CA TYR A 19 -22.65 23.84 -7.27
C TYR A 19 -22.11 24.59 -8.47
N ASP A 20 -20.83 24.96 -8.43
CA ASP A 20 -20.22 25.79 -9.48
C ASP A 20 -20.41 25.21 -10.89
N TYR A 21 -20.29 23.89 -11.04
CA TYR A 21 -20.49 23.22 -12.33
C TYR A 21 -21.96 23.27 -12.82
N GLY A 22 -22.93 23.13 -11.91
CA GLY A 22 -24.35 23.26 -12.23
C GLY A 22 -24.68 24.68 -12.67
N LEU A 23 -24.21 25.68 -11.91
CA LEU A 23 -24.34 27.09 -12.26
C LEU A 23 -23.66 27.43 -13.59
N ALA A 24 -22.46 26.90 -13.83
CA ALA A 24 -21.76 27.05 -15.11
C ALA A 24 -22.60 26.51 -16.26
N THR A 25 -23.19 25.32 -16.11
CA THR A 25 -24.07 24.70 -17.10
C THR A 25 -25.33 25.53 -17.36
N LEU A 26 -25.96 26.07 -16.31
CA LEU A 26 -27.14 26.96 -16.46
C LEU A 26 -26.81 28.22 -17.25
N ILE A 27 -25.68 28.87 -16.92
CA ILE A 27 -25.22 30.09 -17.61
C ILE A 27 -24.84 29.78 -19.05
N ASP A 28 -24.14 28.68 -19.31
CA ASP A 28 -23.72 28.24 -20.65
C ASP A 28 -24.93 27.93 -21.54
N ASN A 29 -25.91 27.18 -21.03
CA ASN A 29 -27.17 26.92 -21.73
C ASN A 29 -27.93 28.21 -22.05
N ARG A 30 -27.94 29.17 -21.11
CA ARG A 30 -28.58 30.46 -21.34
C ARG A 30 -27.85 31.28 -22.40
N LEU A 31 -26.51 31.25 -22.38
CA LEU A 31 -25.67 31.88 -23.39
C LEU A 31 -25.97 31.33 -24.79
N SER A 32 -25.99 30.01 -24.96
CA SER A 32 -26.31 29.37 -26.25
C SER A 32 -27.71 29.76 -26.76
N ALA A 33 -28.68 29.94 -25.86
CA ALA A 33 -30.04 30.34 -26.24
C ALA A 33 -30.17 31.80 -26.74
N VAL A 34 -29.19 32.65 -26.45
CA VAL A 34 -29.25 34.10 -26.77
C VAL A 34 -28.01 34.59 -27.53
N GLU A 35 -27.12 33.70 -27.94
CA GLU A 35 -25.83 34.00 -28.56
C GLU A 35 -25.96 34.94 -29.76
N ASP A 36 -26.93 34.70 -30.65
CA ASP A 36 -27.20 35.53 -31.84
C ASP A 36 -27.75 36.92 -31.52
N ARG A 37 -28.10 37.19 -30.26
CA ARG A 37 -28.80 38.41 -29.80
C ARG A 37 -27.96 39.29 -28.90
N ILE A 38 -26.72 38.91 -28.60
CA ILE A 38 -25.81 39.66 -27.73
C ILE A 38 -24.46 39.93 -28.43
N GLY A 39 -23.83 41.06 -28.09
CA GLY A 39 -22.56 41.44 -28.68
C GLY A 39 -21.42 40.46 -28.36
N GLU A 40 -20.41 40.38 -29.23
CA GLU A 40 -19.23 39.52 -29.06
C GLU A 40 -18.49 39.76 -27.73
N GLU A 41 -18.32 41.02 -27.31
CA GLU A 41 -17.73 41.35 -26.00
C GLU A 41 -18.58 40.81 -24.84
N SER A 42 -19.91 40.89 -24.94
CA SER A 42 -20.81 40.34 -23.93
C SER A 42 -20.72 38.81 -23.88
N ARG A 43 -20.61 38.13 -25.03
CA ARG A 43 -20.38 36.68 -25.09
C ARG A 43 -19.08 36.27 -24.40
N ALA A 44 -17.99 36.98 -24.66
CA ALA A 44 -16.69 36.73 -24.04
C ALA A 44 -16.74 36.87 -22.51
N ILE A 45 -17.44 37.89 -21.98
CA ILE A 45 -17.62 38.07 -20.53
C ILE A 45 -18.41 36.90 -19.91
N VAL A 46 -19.49 36.44 -20.56
CA VAL A 46 -20.27 35.29 -20.04
C VAL A 46 -19.43 34.01 -20.09
N ALA A 47 -18.69 33.77 -21.16
CA ALA A 47 -17.79 32.63 -21.28
C ALA A 47 -16.68 32.64 -20.21
N MET A 48 -16.14 33.82 -19.87
CA MET A 48 -15.21 33.98 -18.75
C MET A 48 -15.87 33.59 -17.42
N VAL A 49 -17.10 34.04 -17.14
CA VAL A 49 -17.83 33.65 -15.91
C VAL A 49 -18.00 32.13 -15.83
N VAL A 50 -18.40 31.48 -16.93
CA VAL A 50 -18.52 30.01 -17.02
C VAL A 50 -17.18 29.33 -16.75
N ALA A 51 -16.09 29.82 -17.34
CA ALA A 51 -14.74 29.28 -17.13
C ALA A 51 -14.29 29.40 -15.66
N LEU A 52 -14.60 30.51 -15.00
CA LEU A 52 -14.25 30.72 -13.59
C LEU A 52 -15.05 29.83 -12.63
N LEU A 53 -16.31 29.54 -12.96
CA LEU A 53 -17.12 28.55 -12.22
C LEU A 53 -16.65 27.11 -12.46
N ARG A 54 -16.03 26.82 -13.61
CA ARG A 54 -15.43 25.51 -13.92
C ARG A 54 -14.02 25.35 -13.35
N MET A 55 -13.62 26.09 -12.32
CA MET A 55 -12.37 25.82 -11.61
C MET A 55 -12.64 24.98 -10.37
N ARG A 56 -11.73 24.05 -10.04
CA ARG A 56 -11.88 23.23 -8.84
C ARG A 56 -11.36 24.01 -7.63
N LEU A 57 -12.25 24.35 -6.69
CA LEU A 57 -11.85 24.94 -5.41
C LEU A 57 -11.20 23.86 -4.52
N THR A 58 -9.91 24.03 -4.22
CA THR A 58 -9.11 23.18 -3.35
C THR A 58 -8.42 24.05 -2.29
N PRO A 59 -9.12 24.46 -1.23
CA PRO A 59 -8.60 25.45 -0.27
C PRO A 59 -7.32 24.99 0.47
N ALA A 60 -7.09 23.68 0.57
CA ALA A 60 -5.94 23.09 1.25
C ALA A 60 -4.68 22.94 0.36
N ASN A 61 -4.70 23.43 -0.89
CA ASN A 61 -3.59 23.26 -1.82
C ASN A 61 -2.52 24.36 -1.64
N GLU A 62 -1.24 23.95 -1.51
CA GLU A 62 -0.08 24.86 -1.36
C GLU A 62 0.12 25.78 -2.57
N GLY A 63 -0.24 25.33 -3.77
CA GLY A 63 -0.13 26.09 -5.02
C GLY A 63 -1.21 27.17 -5.23
N GLY A 64 -2.14 27.32 -4.28
CA GLY A 64 -3.27 28.25 -4.34
C GLY A 64 -4.63 27.53 -4.32
N PRO A 65 -5.71 28.27 -4.05
CA PRO A 65 -7.02 27.69 -3.74
C PRO A 65 -7.75 27.10 -4.97
N TYR A 66 -7.20 27.22 -6.18
CA TYR A 66 -7.84 26.77 -7.42
C TYR A 66 -6.93 25.80 -8.18
N ALA A 67 -7.53 24.69 -8.63
CA ALA A 67 -6.89 23.71 -9.51
C ALA A 67 -7.63 23.63 -10.87
N PRO A 68 -6.90 23.34 -11.97
CA PRO A 68 -7.53 23.16 -13.27
C PRO A 68 -8.43 21.92 -13.26
N ILE A 69 -9.55 21.97 -14.00
CA ILE A 69 -10.42 20.79 -14.20
C ILE A 69 -9.82 19.83 -15.22
N TRP A 70 -9.01 20.32 -16.16
CA TRP A 70 -8.33 19.52 -17.16
C TRP A 70 -6.88 19.95 -17.32
N GLN A 71 -5.98 18.97 -17.44
CA GLN A 71 -4.56 19.15 -17.66
C GLN A 71 -4.03 17.99 -18.52
N ALA A 72 -3.29 18.29 -19.58
CA ALA A 72 -2.59 17.32 -20.42
C ALA A 72 -1.31 17.95 -20.99
N ASP A 73 -0.18 17.23 -20.95
CA ASP A 73 1.14 17.62 -21.45
C ASP A 73 1.52 19.09 -21.16
N ASP A 74 1.24 20.02 -22.10
CA ASP A 74 1.55 21.46 -22.01
C ASP A 74 0.31 22.38 -21.90
N GLN A 75 -0.90 21.83 -21.75
CA GLN A 75 -2.14 22.59 -21.67
C GLN A 75 -2.93 22.32 -20.38
N ARG A 76 -3.61 23.36 -19.90
CA ARG A 76 -4.54 23.27 -18.78
C ARG A 76 -5.73 24.21 -18.96
N SER A 77 -6.81 23.92 -18.25
CA SER A 77 -7.93 24.86 -18.11
C SER A 77 -7.48 26.13 -17.35
N LEU A 78 -8.29 27.20 -17.51
CA LEU A 78 -8.10 28.51 -16.89
C LEU A 78 -7.89 28.41 -15.37
N LEU A 79 -7.00 29.26 -14.84
CA LEU A 79 -6.79 29.57 -13.43
C LEU A 79 -6.90 31.10 -13.20
N PRO A 80 -7.08 31.56 -11.95
CA PRO A 80 -7.25 33.00 -11.68
C PRO A 80 -6.09 33.87 -12.18
N ASN A 81 -4.86 33.36 -12.10
CA ASN A 81 -3.65 34.08 -12.52
C ASN A 81 -3.52 34.22 -14.05
N ASP A 82 -4.38 33.57 -14.83
CA ASP A 82 -4.40 33.70 -16.30
C ASP A 82 -5.20 34.94 -16.75
N LEU A 83 -6.00 35.54 -15.86
CA LEU A 83 -6.79 36.73 -16.16
C LEU A 83 -5.93 38.00 -16.13
N ASP A 84 -6.06 38.84 -17.15
CA ASP A 84 -5.51 40.19 -17.13
C ASP A 84 -6.32 41.16 -16.22
N GLU A 85 -5.77 42.33 -15.93
CA GLU A 85 -6.39 43.34 -15.06
C GLU A 85 -7.78 43.78 -15.55
N LYS A 86 -7.98 43.87 -16.87
CA LYS A 86 -9.27 44.24 -17.46
C LYS A 86 -10.31 43.14 -17.21
N GLN A 87 -9.92 41.88 -17.41
CA GLN A 87 -10.77 40.71 -17.19
C GLN A 87 -11.12 40.54 -15.71
N GLN A 88 -10.17 40.76 -14.80
CA GLN A 88 -10.41 40.76 -13.36
C GLN A 88 -11.42 41.86 -12.96
N GLN A 89 -11.25 43.08 -13.49
CA GLN A 89 -12.18 44.18 -13.25
C GLN A 89 -13.59 43.91 -13.81
N GLN A 90 -13.68 43.26 -14.97
CA GLN A 90 -14.95 42.81 -15.54
C GLN A 90 -15.62 41.74 -14.67
N ALA A 91 -14.87 40.78 -14.12
CA ALA A 91 -15.39 39.78 -13.21
C ALA A 91 -15.95 40.43 -11.92
N ILE A 92 -15.26 41.43 -11.37
CA ILE A 92 -15.73 42.21 -10.20
C ILE A 92 -17.04 42.95 -10.52
N GLU A 93 -17.11 43.60 -11.69
CA GLU A 93 -18.29 44.38 -12.10
C GLU A 93 -19.53 43.49 -12.31
N VAL A 94 -19.33 42.30 -12.90
CA VAL A 94 -20.38 41.27 -12.97
C VAL A 94 -20.76 40.84 -11.56
N ALA A 95 -19.81 40.42 -10.72
CA ALA A 95 -20.09 39.87 -9.39
C ALA A 95 -20.91 40.82 -8.50
N ARG A 96 -20.62 42.13 -8.55
CA ARG A 96 -21.37 43.16 -7.80
C ARG A 96 -22.81 43.36 -8.28
N SER A 97 -23.09 42.97 -9.51
CA SER A 97 -24.43 43.09 -10.12
C SER A 97 -25.27 41.82 -9.99
N ILE A 98 -24.65 40.67 -9.67
CA ILE A 98 -25.34 39.38 -9.56
C ILE A 98 -25.91 39.15 -8.15
N GLN A 99 -27.12 38.60 -8.03
CA GLN A 99 -27.69 38.27 -6.71
C GLN A 99 -27.19 36.93 -6.15
N HIS A 100 -26.98 35.92 -6.99
CA HIS A 100 -26.60 34.57 -6.57
C HIS A 100 -25.25 34.54 -5.82
N ASN A 101 -25.24 34.11 -4.54
CA ASN A 101 -24.03 34.25 -3.71
C ASN A 101 -22.88 33.34 -4.17
N THR A 102 -23.13 32.11 -4.66
CA THR A 102 -22.04 31.26 -5.18
C THR A 102 -21.30 31.92 -6.35
N VAL A 103 -22.03 32.40 -7.36
CA VAL A 103 -21.44 33.09 -8.53
C VAL A 103 -20.67 34.33 -8.07
N LYS A 104 -21.29 35.15 -7.20
CA LYS A 104 -20.64 36.33 -6.62
C LYS A 104 -19.36 35.97 -5.87
N ALA A 105 -19.41 35.00 -4.96
CA ALA A 105 -18.27 34.57 -4.16
C ALA A 105 -17.13 34.05 -5.04
N ARG A 106 -17.46 33.22 -6.04
CA ARG A 106 -16.48 32.67 -6.98
C ARG A 106 -15.75 33.78 -7.74
N LEU A 107 -16.50 34.67 -8.39
CA LEU A 107 -15.91 35.75 -9.19
C LEU A 107 -15.03 36.68 -8.33
N LEU A 108 -15.52 37.09 -7.16
CA LEU A 108 -14.75 37.95 -6.26
C LEU A 108 -13.54 37.25 -5.64
N ASP A 109 -13.62 35.96 -5.33
CA ASP A 109 -12.47 35.19 -4.82
C ASP A 109 -11.38 35.04 -5.88
N THR A 110 -11.75 34.81 -7.15
CA THR A 110 -10.77 34.74 -8.24
C THR A 110 -10.04 36.08 -8.45
N ALA A 111 -10.76 37.20 -8.36
CA ALA A 111 -10.15 38.54 -8.39
C ALA A 111 -9.26 38.78 -7.15
N PHE A 112 -9.68 38.33 -5.97
CA PHE A 112 -8.89 38.43 -4.74
C PHE A 112 -7.56 37.66 -4.86
N VAL A 113 -7.58 36.46 -5.45
CA VAL A 113 -6.36 35.69 -5.76
C VAL A 113 -5.48 36.43 -6.77
N GLY A 114 -6.08 37.09 -7.76
CA GLY A 114 -5.39 37.92 -8.75
C GLY A 114 -4.78 39.22 -8.22
N GLY A 115 -4.99 39.56 -6.94
CA GLY A 115 -4.39 40.72 -6.28
C GLY A 115 -5.36 41.87 -5.96
N HIS A 116 -6.66 41.71 -6.19
CA HIS A 116 -7.68 42.70 -5.81
C HIS A 116 -8.12 42.54 -4.34
N TRP A 117 -7.26 42.90 -3.39
CA TRP A 117 -7.49 42.70 -1.95
C TRP A 117 -8.75 43.43 -1.43
N GLU A 118 -9.13 44.53 -2.08
CA GLU A 118 -10.25 45.40 -1.71
C GLU A 118 -11.61 44.67 -1.75
N VAL A 119 -11.76 43.64 -2.59
CA VAL A 119 -13.01 42.88 -2.71
C VAL A 119 -13.19 41.85 -1.61
N GLY A 120 -12.15 41.56 -0.82
CA GLY A 120 -12.15 40.44 0.12
C GLY A 120 -13.30 40.47 1.14
N ARG A 121 -13.75 41.67 1.59
CA ARG A 121 -14.91 41.77 2.49
C ARG A 121 -16.21 41.34 1.82
N GLU A 122 -16.41 41.71 0.56
CA GLU A 122 -17.57 41.32 -0.24
C GLU A 122 -17.54 39.80 -0.51
N THR A 123 -16.36 39.23 -0.79
CA THR A 123 -16.15 37.79 -0.96
C THR A 123 -16.52 37.02 0.31
N VAL A 124 -16.01 37.44 1.47
CA VAL A 124 -16.32 36.81 2.77
C VAL A 124 -17.81 36.91 3.08
N GLN A 125 -18.46 38.03 2.77
CA GLN A 125 -19.90 38.18 2.95
C GLN A 125 -20.70 37.22 2.06
N ALA A 126 -20.30 37.04 0.79
CA ALA A 126 -20.95 36.12 -0.13
C ALA A 126 -20.82 34.67 0.34
N TYR A 127 -19.62 34.23 0.76
CA TYR A 127 -19.45 32.90 1.36
C TYR A 127 -20.27 32.71 2.64
N ASN A 128 -20.28 33.70 3.53
CA ASN A 128 -21.11 33.66 4.75
C ASN A 128 -22.60 33.47 4.43
N ASN A 129 -23.12 34.16 3.40
CA ASN A 129 -24.50 34.04 2.99
C ASN A 129 -24.80 32.65 2.43
N GLU A 130 -23.93 32.14 1.56
CA GLU A 130 -24.13 30.85 0.92
C GLU A 130 -24.07 29.70 1.94
N ILE A 131 -23.10 29.72 2.85
CA ILE A 131 -23.02 28.73 3.94
C ILE A 131 -24.30 28.73 4.78
N ARG A 132 -24.85 29.91 5.11
CA ARG A 132 -26.10 30.02 5.88
C ARG A 132 -27.32 29.53 5.10
N ARG A 133 -27.38 29.80 3.79
CA ARG A 133 -28.42 29.31 2.89
C ARG A 133 -28.43 27.78 2.82
N ILE A 134 -27.25 27.18 2.69
CA ILE A 134 -27.07 25.72 2.71
C ILE A 134 -27.49 25.16 4.07
N ALA A 135 -27.06 25.80 5.16
CA ALA A 135 -27.43 25.38 6.52
C ALA A 135 -28.94 25.49 6.81
N SER A 136 -29.65 26.43 6.18
CA SER A 136 -31.12 26.52 6.28
C SER A 136 -31.86 25.52 5.38
N GLY A 137 -31.16 24.78 4.52
CA GLY A 137 -31.76 23.82 3.59
C GLY A 137 -32.40 24.42 2.33
N ASP A 138 -32.08 25.68 2.01
CA ASP A 138 -32.67 26.42 0.87
C ASP A 138 -31.82 26.25 -0.41
N PHE A 139 -31.66 25.01 -0.87
CA PHE A 139 -30.87 24.65 -2.06
C PHE A 139 -31.27 23.30 -2.69
N VAL A 140 -30.85 23.06 -3.93
CA VAL A 140 -30.95 21.77 -4.64
C VAL A 140 -29.68 20.97 -4.40
N ARG A 141 -29.85 19.73 -3.92
CA ARG A 141 -28.75 18.81 -3.65
C ARG A 141 -28.21 18.23 -4.96
N LYS A 142 -26.90 17.96 -4.99
CA LYS A 142 -26.24 17.31 -6.13
C LYS A 142 -26.64 15.84 -6.27
N PHE A 143 -26.94 15.21 -5.14
CA PHE A 143 -27.27 13.80 -5.00
C PHE A 143 -28.47 13.71 -4.04
N ASP A 144 -29.63 13.31 -4.55
CA ASP A 144 -30.87 13.22 -3.77
C ASP A 144 -30.78 12.16 -2.65
N ASP A 145 -29.89 11.19 -2.80
CA ASP A 145 -29.64 10.07 -1.92
C ASP A 145 -28.61 10.35 -0.80
N ILE A 146 -27.90 11.48 -0.86
CA ILE A 146 -26.85 11.84 0.11
C ILE A 146 -27.26 13.12 0.88
N ASP A 147 -27.79 12.96 2.09
CA ASP A 147 -28.11 14.08 3.00
C ASP A 147 -26.88 14.54 3.80
N ALA A 148 -25.92 15.17 3.12
CA ALA A 148 -24.66 15.65 3.72
C ALA A 148 -24.40 17.16 3.53
N PRO A 149 -25.31 18.07 3.94
CA PRO A 149 -25.13 19.51 3.76
C PRO A 149 -23.89 20.06 4.49
N ALA A 150 -23.42 19.37 5.54
CA ALA A 150 -22.16 19.71 6.21
C ALA A 150 -20.94 19.51 5.30
N MET A 151 -20.96 18.51 4.41
CA MET A 151 -19.91 18.31 3.41
C MET A 151 -19.85 19.45 2.39
N ASP A 152 -21.00 19.94 1.93
CA ASP A 152 -21.09 20.98 0.91
C ASP A 152 -20.53 22.33 1.40
N VAL A 153 -20.57 22.60 2.71
CA VAL A 153 -20.10 23.88 3.27
C VAL A 153 -18.61 23.93 3.63
N MET A 154 -17.91 22.80 3.76
CA MET A 154 -16.55 22.81 4.33
C MET A 154 -15.53 23.56 3.48
N SER A 155 -15.49 23.32 2.17
CA SER A 155 -14.59 24.05 1.27
C SER A 155 -14.86 25.56 1.28
N LEU A 156 -16.14 25.95 1.42
CA LEU A 156 -16.53 27.35 1.53
C LEU A 156 -16.10 27.93 2.88
N LEU A 157 -16.27 27.18 3.96
CA LEU A 157 -15.91 27.59 5.33
C LEU A 157 -14.40 27.81 5.46
N ILE A 158 -13.58 26.86 4.98
CA ILE A 158 -12.12 26.96 4.99
C ILE A 158 -11.71 28.21 4.21
N ARG A 159 -12.18 28.36 2.96
CA ARG A 159 -11.82 29.50 2.12
C ARG A 159 -12.26 30.84 2.70
N MET A 160 -13.49 30.90 3.24
CA MET A 160 -14.01 32.09 3.91
C MET A 160 -13.12 32.53 5.07
N THR A 161 -12.72 31.60 5.95
CA THR A 161 -11.85 31.93 7.10
C THR A 161 -10.45 32.38 6.67
N GLU A 162 -9.92 31.78 5.60
CA GLU A 162 -8.62 32.16 5.05
C GLU A 162 -8.62 33.60 4.52
N ILE A 163 -9.63 33.99 3.74
CA ILE A 163 -9.74 35.34 3.20
C ILE A 163 -9.97 36.35 4.34
N ASP A 164 -10.89 36.05 5.27
CA ASP A 164 -11.21 36.94 6.39
C ASP A 164 -9.98 37.22 7.28
N ARG A 165 -9.14 36.20 7.51
CA ARG A 165 -7.87 36.34 8.21
C ARG A 165 -6.87 37.24 7.51
N ARG A 166 -6.81 37.18 6.17
CA ARG A 166 -5.89 38.00 5.37
C ARG A 166 -6.29 39.47 5.34
N ILE A 167 -7.59 39.78 5.40
CA ILE A 167 -8.10 41.16 5.28
C ILE A 167 -8.34 41.87 6.62
N THR A 168 -8.33 41.13 7.74
CA THR A 168 -8.54 41.72 9.08
C THR A 168 -7.24 41.86 9.86
N LYS A 169 -7.20 42.84 10.77
CA LYS A 169 -6.01 43.11 11.59
C LYS A 169 -5.77 42.00 12.61
N GLY A 170 -4.50 41.65 12.80
CA GLY A 170 -4.10 40.68 13.80
C GLY A 170 -4.48 39.24 13.48
N ASN A 171 -4.76 38.94 12.20
CA ASN A 171 -5.03 37.58 11.72
C ASN A 171 -6.22 36.93 12.46
N ARG A 172 -7.26 37.72 12.68
CA ARG A 172 -8.53 37.32 13.31
C ARG A 172 -9.58 37.07 12.23
N ILE A 173 -10.81 36.73 12.61
CA ILE A 173 -11.94 36.69 11.69
C ILE A 173 -13.08 37.56 12.23
N SER A 174 -13.93 38.05 11.33
CA SER A 174 -15.08 38.90 11.68
C SER A 174 -16.11 38.16 12.54
N ASP A 175 -16.87 38.89 13.36
CA ASP A 175 -17.93 38.31 14.22
C ASP A 175 -18.98 37.53 13.40
N ARG A 176 -19.22 37.96 12.15
CA ARG A 176 -20.11 37.25 11.22
C ARG A 176 -19.55 35.88 10.86
N SER A 177 -18.27 35.79 10.50
CA SER A 177 -17.60 34.53 10.20
C SER A 177 -17.50 33.62 11.43
N GLN A 178 -17.26 34.19 12.63
CA GLN A 178 -17.31 33.43 13.88
C GLN A 178 -18.68 32.81 14.13
N THR A 179 -19.75 33.58 13.88
CA THR A 179 -21.14 33.09 13.97
C THR A 179 -21.40 31.97 12.96
N THR A 180 -20.88 32.11 11.74
CA THR A 180 -21.06 31.11 10.68
C THR A 180 -20.32 29.80 10.99
N ILE A 181 -19.12 29.84 11.59
CA ILE A 181 -18.46 28.63 12.10
C ILE A 181 -19.35 27.89 13.10
N LYS A 182 -19.97 28.60 14.04
CA LYS A 182 -20.90 28.00 15.01
C LYS A 182 -22.11 27.38 14.33
N THR A 183 -22.69 28.06 13.33
CA THR A 183 -23.79 27.51 12.52
C THR A 183 -23.41 26.20 11.82
N VAL A 184 -22.19 26.09 11.28
CA VAL A 184 -21.72 24.83 10.66
C VAL A 184 -21.50 23.74 11.71
N CYS A 185 -21.01 24.08 12.89
CA CYS A 185 -20.91 23.13 14.00
C CYS A 185 -22.30 22.61 14.39
N ASP A 186 -23.29 23.49 14.56
CA ASP A 186 -24.67 23.12 14.91
C ASP A 186 -25.31 22.25 13.82
N LEU A 187 -25.08 22.58 12.55
CA LEU A 187 -25.54 21.79 11.40
C LEU A 187 -24.95 20.37 11.44
N ALA A 188 -23.63 20.24 11.53
CA ALA A 188 -22.96 18.94 11.55
C ALA A 188 -23.36 18.11 12.79
N PHE A 189 -23.53 18.75 13.95
CA PHE A 189 -24.06 18.10 15.16
C PHE A 189 -25.49 17.56 14.93
N SER A 190 -26.39 18.40 14.40
CA SER A 190 -27.80 18.02 14.17
C SER A 190 -27.95 16.86 13.18
N LYS A 191 -27.02 16.77 12.22
CA LYS A 191 -26.98 15.71 11.20
C LYS A 191 -26.20 14.47 11.63
N ARG A 192 -25.60 14.48 12.83
CA ARG A 192 -24.71 13.41 13.32
C ARG A 192 -23.55 13.13 12.36
N ASP A 193 -23.05 14.17 11.70
CA ASP A 193 -21.90 14.06 10.79
C ASP A 193 -20.59 14.21 11.57
N PHE A 194 -20.11 13.09 12.13
CA PHE A 194 -18.94 13.05 13.02
C PHE A 194 -17.67 13.62 12.38
N PHE A 195 -17.42 13.31 11.10
CA PHE A 195 -16.23 13.79 10.39
C PHE A 195 -16.28 15.31 10.20
N ARG A 196 -17.40 15.81 9.66
CA ARG A 196 -17.55 17.26 9.40
C ARG A 196 -17.65 18.07 10.67
N TYR A 197 -18.22 17.49 11.74
CA TYR A 197 -18.24 18.14 13.04
C TYR A 197 -16.83 18.34 13.59
N SER A 198 -15.99 17.29 13.57
CA SER A 198 -14.59 17.39 14.03
C SER A 198 -13.80 18.41 13.22
N GLU A 199 -13.96 18.42 11.89
CA GLU A 199 -13.31 19.38 10.98
C GLU A 199 -13.79 20.84 11.25
N ALA A 200 -15.08 21.05 11.48
CA ALA A 200 -15.64 22.38 11.81
C ALA A 200 -15.14 22.90 13.17
N LEU A 201 -15.04 22.02 14.17
CA LEU A 201 -14.46 22.34 15.48
C LEU A 201 -12.98 22.73 15.36
N GLU A 202 -12.21 22.01 14.52
CA GLU A 202 -10.81 22.34 14.25
C GLU A 202 -10.67 23.74 13.65
N ILE A 203 -11.49 24.08 12.65
CA ILE A 203 -11.56 25.43 12.09
C ILE A 203 -11.89 26.46 13.17
N GLY A 204 -12.81 26.14 14.08
CA GLY A 204 -13.15 26.98 15.23
C GLY A 204 -11.96 27.21 16.17
N VAL A 205 -11.18 26.19 16.48
CA VAL A 205 -9.96 26.28 17.31
C VAL A 205 -8.87 27.09 16.60
N LEU A 206 -8.59 26.79 15.33
CA LEU A 206 -7.58 27.49 14.51
C LEU A 206 -7.85 29.00 14.40
N ASN A 207 -9.13 29.37 14.37
CA ASN A 207 -9.58 30.76 14.29
C ASN A 207 -9.89 31.39 15.66
N ARG A 208 -9.57 30.71 16.78
CA ARG A 208 -9.78 31.19 18.16
C ARG A 208 -11.24 31.51 18.49
N VAL A 209 -12.18 30.86 17.81
CA VAL A 209 -13.62 30.92 18.10
C VAL A 209 -13.98 29.97 19.24
N LEU A 210 -13.28 28.84 19.30
CA LEU A 210 -13.41 27.82 20.34
C LEU A 210 -12.08 27.65 21.06
N THR A 211 -12.15 27.38 22.37
CA THR A 211 -10.97 26.89 23.08
C THR A 211 -10.76 25.41 22.74
N ARG A 212 -9.52 24.90 22.93
CA ARG A 212 -9.26 23.46 22.78
C ARG A 212 -10.15 22.64 23.71
N LEU A 213 -10.39 23.12 24.93
CA LEU A 213 -11.22 22.41 25.91
C LEU A 213 -12.69 22.35 25.47
N ASP A 214 -13.24 23.44 24.94
CA ASP A 214 -14.62 23.46 24.43
C ASP A 214 -14.76 22.49 23.25
N ALA A 215 -13.85 22.55 22.28
CA ALA A 215 -13.85 21.65 21.13
C ALA A 215 -13.72 20.18 21.55
N ALA A 216 -12.87 19.88 22.53
CA ALA A 216 -12.71 18.53 23.06
C ALA A 216 -14.00 17.99 23.69
N ASN A 217 -14.66 18.81 24.52
CA ASN A 217 -15.93 18.42 25.14
C ASN A 217 -17.03 18.24 24.09
N MET A 218 -17.16 19.19 23.15
CA MET A 218 -18.13 19.13 22.06
C MET A 218 -17.98 17.86 21.21
N ALA A 219 -16.77 17.54 20.74
CA ALA A 219 -16.52 16.33 19.96
C ALA A 219 -16.81 15.05 20.76
N ARG A 220 -16.41 15.00 22.03
CA ARG A 220 -16.71 13.87 22.91
C ARG A 220 -18.22 13.70 23.13
N ASP A 221 -18.96 14.80 23.26
CA ASP A 221 -20.40 14.76 23.52
C ASP A 221 -21.18 14.25 22.29
N LEU A 222 -20.79 14.66 21.07
CA LEU A 222 -21.34 14.07 19.85
C LEU A 222 -21.00 12.58 19.75
N ALA A 223 -19.74 12.21 20.01
CA ALA A 223 -19.30 10.81 19.96
C ALA A 223 -20.10 9.92 20.93
N LYS A 224 -20.34 10.41 22.17
CA LYS A 224 -21.16 9.72 23.18
C LYS A 224 -22.65 9.66 22.81
N ALA A 225 -23.15 10.59 22.01
CA ALA A 225 -24.50 10.54 21.46
C ALA A 225 -24.63 9.56 20.27
N GLY A 226 -23.52 8.96 19.83
CA GLY A 226 -23.46 7.85 18.88
C GLY A 226 -24.37 6.69 19.28
N THR A 227 -24.95 6.01 18.30
CA THR A 227 -25.78 4.81 18.46
C THR A 227 -25.13 3.64 17.72
N SER A 228 -25.66 2.43 17.89
CA SER A 228 -25.19 1.24 17.18
C SER A 228 -25.42 1.28 15.65
N GLU A 229 -26.29 2.17 15.16
CA GLU A 229 -26.54 2.36 13.73
C GLU A 229 -25.49 3.26 13.06
N ASP A 230 -24.78 4.09 13.83
CA ASP A 230 -23.74 4.94 13.28
C ASP A 230 -22.48 4.14 12.97
N TYR A 231 -21.81 4.53 11.88
CA TYR A 231 -20.56 3.88 11.47
C TYR A 231 -19.47 4.07 12.56
N PRO A 232 -18.95 3.00 13.19
CA PRO A 232 -18.08 3.13 14.36
C PRO A 232 -16.82 3.97 14.12
N MET A 233 -16.24 3.91 12.93
CA MET A 233 -15.05 4.71 12.59
C MET A 233 -15.35 6.20 12.45
N ALA A 234 -16.59 6.58 12.09
CA ALA A 234 -17.00 7.97 12.11
C ALA A 234 -17.05 8.48 13.57
N VAL A 235 -17.68 7.73 14.47
CA VAL A 235 -17.73 8.04 15.92
C VAL A 235 -16.32 8.12 16.51
N LYS A 236 -15.45 7.18 16.14
CA LYS A 236 -14.05 7.12 16.56
C LYS A 236 -13.30 8.42 16.25
N SER A 237 -13.51 9.00 15.07
CA SER A 237 -12.84 10.24 14.65
C SER A 237 -13.08 11.40 15.64
N CYS A 238 -14.29 11.50 16.19
CA CYS A 238 -14.61 12.50 17.22
C CYS A 238 -13.91 12.23 18.55
N PHE A 239 -13.81 10.96 18.98
CA PHE A 239 -13.07 10.61 20.19
C PHE A 239 -11.56 10.89 20.04
N GLU A 240 -10.97 10.59 18.88
CA GLU A 240 -9.57 10.90 18.58
C GLU A 240 -9.31 12.42 18.53
N ALA A 241 -10.20 13.18 17.89
CA ALA A 241 -10.13 14.64 17.89
C ALA A 241 -10.23 15.21 19.31
N ALA A 242 -11.16 14.71 20.12
CA ALA A 242 -11.29 15.11 21.52
C ALA A 242 -10.02 14.81 22.32
N ALA A 243 -9.45 13.61 22.16
CA ALA A 243 -8.19 13.22 22.81
C ALA A 243 -7.03 14.15 22.42
N GLY A 244 -6.92 14.51 21.14
CA GLY A 244 -5.92 15.45 20.63
C GLY A 244 -6.04 16.85 21.23
N TRP A 245 -7.27 17.34 21.43
CA TRP A 245 -7.49 18.66 22.04
C TRP A 245 -7.35 18.67 23.56
N PHE A 246 -7.76 17.62 24.29
CA PHE A 246 -7.52 17.49 25.74
C PHE A 246 -6.02 17.55 26.07
N GLY A 247 -5.19 16.90 25.24
CA GLY A 247 -3.73 16.89 25.37
C GLY A 247 -3.24 16.30 26.69
N GLU A 248 -1.97 16.55 27.03
CA GLU A 248 -1.40 16.12 28.32
C GLU A 248 -1.95 16.90 29.52
N GLU A 249 -2.41 18.13 29.29
CA GLU A 249 -2.99 19.00 30.33
C GLU A 249 -4.23 18.38 30.98
N ASN A 250 -4.98 17.57 30.22
CA ASN A 250 -6.16 16.84 30.69
C ASN A 250 -5.99 15.33 30.46
N ARG A 251 -4.87 14.77 30.95
CA ARG A 251 -4.46 13.38 30.68
C ARG A 251 -5.54 12.34 30.95
N GLU A 252 -6.31 12.46 32.03
CA GLU A 252 -7.39 11.51 32.35
C GLU A 252 -8.49 11.54 31.27
N LEU A 253 -8.98 12.73 30.91
CA LEU A 253 -10.01 12.90 29.87
C LEU A 253 -9.51 12.46 28.49
N ARG A 254 -8.24 12.71 28.19
CA ARG A 254 -7.59 12.22 26.97
C ARG A 254 -7.55 10.70 26.95
N ASN A 255 -7.10 10.07 28.03
CA ASN A 255 -7.02 8.62 28.13
C ASN A 255 -8.40 7.98 28.00
N ASP A 256 -9.42 8.53 28.66
CA ASP A 256 -10.80 8.07 28.54
C ASP A 256 -11.29 8.14 27.08
N ALA A 257 -11.04 9.25 26.38
CA ALA A 257 -11.42 9.40 24.98
C ALA A 257 -10.69 8.38 24.07
N LEU A 258 -9.40 8.10 24.31
CA LEU A 258 -8.66 7.07 23.56
C LEU A 258 -9.18 5.65 23.83
N LEU A 259 -9.61 5.36 25.05
CA LEU A 259 -10.22 4.07 25.38
C LEU A 259 -11.61 3.91 24.73
N GLU A 260 -12.41 4.98 24.65
CA GLU A 260 -13.67 4.97 23.89
C GLU A 260 -13.41 4.81 22.37
N ALA A 261 -12.39 5.46 21.81
CA ALA A 261 -11.98 5.25 20.43
C ALA A 261 -11.60 3.78 20.15
N ALA A 262 -10.92 3.12 21.10
CA ALA A 262 -10.60 1.69 20.99
C ALA A 262 -11.85 0.79 21.02
N LYS A 263 -12.91 1.18 21.75
CA LYS A 263 -14.19 0.46 21.69
C LYS A 263 -14.86 0.58 20.33
N CYS A 264 -14.72 1.70 19.62
CA CYS A 264 -15.18 1.81 18.24
C CYS A 264 -14.45 0.82 17.32
N SER A 265 -13.14 0.61 17.51
CA SER A 265 -12.39 -0.44 16.79
C SER A 265 -12.91 -1.86 17.12
N LEU A 266 -13.35 -2.10 18.36
CA LEU A 266 -13.98 -3.38 18.74
C LEU A 266 -15.37 -3.55 18.14
N ALA A 267 -16.18 -2.48 18.07
CA ALA A 267 -17.48 -2.51 17.41
C ALA A 267 -17.34 -2.87 15.92
N MET A 268 -16.26 -2.41 15.25
CA MET A 268 -15.92 -2.88 13.90
C MET A 268 -15.68 -4.39 13.88
N ALA A 269 -14.96 -4.95 14.85
CA ALA A 269 -14.74 -6.39 14.92
C ALA A 269 -16.06 -7.17 15.07
N GLU A 270 -16.98 -6.70 15.92
CA GLU A 270 -18.27 -7.34 16.18
C GLU A 270 -19.22 -7.29 14.97
N GLN A 271 -19.17 -6.21 14.19
CA GLN A 271 -19.98 -6.05 12.97
C GLN A 271 -19.43 -6.83 11.77
N ASN A 272 -18.19 -7.36 11.83
CA ASN A 272 -17.55 -8.06 10.73
C ASN A 272 -17.81 -9.58 10.82
N PRO A 273 -18.52 -10.18 9.83
CA PRO A 273 -18.83 -11.61 9.86
C PRO A 273 -17.60 -12.50 9.56
N GLN A 274 -16.58 -11.94 8.89
CA GLN A 274 -15.36 -12.66 8.52
C GLN A 274 -14.37 -12.69 9.69
N PRO A 275 -13.97 -13.87 10.21
CA PRO A 275 -13.07 -14.00 11.35
C PRO A 275 -11.72 -13.31 11.16
N LEU A 276 -11.17 -13.30 9.93
CA LEU A 276 -9.89 -12.65 9.64
C LEU A 276 -9.98 -11.12 9.74
N ALA A 277 -11.03 -10.53 9.18
CA ALA A 277 -11.28 -9.09 9.26
C ALA A 277 -11.54 -8.66 10.72
N ALA A 278 -12.36 -9.43 11.45
CA ALA A 278 -12.61 -9.21 12.88
C ALA A 278 -11.32 -9.30 13.72
N ALA A 279 -10.46 -10.29 13.46
CA ALA A 279 -9.16 -10.44 14.12
C ALA A 279 -8.24 -9.23 13.87
N GLY A 280 -8.26 -8.66 12.66
CA GLY A 280 -7.55 -7.42 12.33
C GLY A 280 -7.99 -6.25 13.22
N TRP A 281 -9.30 -6.04 13.34
CA TRP A 281 -9.88 -4.97 14.18
C TRP A 281 -9.57 -5.16 15.67
N ILE A 282 -9.62 -6.39 16.20
CA ILE A 282 -9.21 -6.67 17.59
C ILE A 282 -7.73 -6.34 17.81
N LYS A 283 -6.86 -6.64 16.84
CA LYS A 283 -5.42 -6.31 16.94
C LYS A 283 -5.19 -4.79 16.97
N THR A 284 -5.96 -4.04 16.18
CA THR A 284 -5.97 -2.56 16.22
C THR A 284 -6.37 -2.06 17.60
N ALA A 285 -7.49 -2.53 18.15
CA ALA A 285 -7.96 -2.15 19.48
C ALA A 285 -6.94 -2.47 20.59
N ILE A 286 -6.28 -3.65 20.55
CA ILE A 286 -5.22 -4.00 21.51
C ILE A 286 -4.06 -3.01 21.45
N THR A 287 -3.70 -2.56 20.25
CA THR A 287 -2.60 -1.60 20.05
C THR A 287 -2.97 -0.23 20.62
N GLU A 288 -4.20 0.22 20.39
CA GLU A 288 -4.74 1.48 20.91
C GLU A 288 -4.79 1.48 22.44
N ILE A 289 -5.34 0.43 23.06
CA ILE A 289 -5.42 0.31 24.53
C ILE A 289 -4.02 0.30 25.16
N ARG A 290 -3.04 -0.37 24.50
CA ARG A 290 -1.65 -0.38 24.97
C ARG A 290 -0.99 0.99 24.96
N GLN A 291 -1.31 1.83 23.98
CA GLN A 291 -0.75 3.19 23.90
C GLN A 291 -1.22 4.08 25.06
N VAL A 292 -2.43 3.85 25.58
CA VAL A 292 -2.95 4.55 26.76
C VAL A 292 -2.22 4.13 28.04
N GLY A 293 -1.88 2.84 28.14
CA GLY A 293 -1.30 2.23 29.33
C GLY A 293 -2.36 1.81 30.35
N GLY A 294 -2.07 0.77 31.14
CA GLY A 294 -3.06 0.12 32.00
C GLY A 294 -3.96 -0.86 31.22
N ASN A 295 -5.02 -1.37 31.86
CA ASN A 295 -5.99 -2.29 31.25
C ASN A 295 -5.45 -3.68 30.86
N GLU A 296 -4.43 -4.20 31.55
CA GLU A 296 -3.83 -5.51 31.25
C GLU A 296 -4.83 -6.68 31.24
N GLN A 297 -5.83 -6.65 32.14
CA GLN A 297 -6.90 -7.66 32.15
C GLN A 297 -7.76 -7.61 30.89
N TRP A 298 -8.08 -6.40 30.41
CA TRP A 298 -8.86 -6.22 29.18
C TRP A 298 -8.05 -6.67 27.95
N ILE A 299 -6.77 -6.29 27.88
CA ILE A 299 -5.85 -6.74 26.83
C ILE A 299 -5.73 -8.28 26.84
N ALA A 300 -5.65 -8.91 28.02
CA ALA A 300 -5.58 -10.37 28.13
C ALA A 300 -6.84 -11.04 27.58
N SER A 301 -8.02 -10.51 27.89
CA SER A 301 -9.30 -10.97 27.33
C SER A 301 -9.34 -10.85 25.81
N LEU A 302 -8.97 -9.68 25.26
CA LEU A 302 -8.96 -9.46 23.81
C LEU A 302 -7.96 -10.37 23.08
N LYS A 303 -6.80 -10.67 23.70
CA LYS A 303 -5.86 -11.65 23.17
C LYS A 303 -6.43 -13.07 23.13
N ALA A 304 -7.30 -13.44 24.07
CA ALA A 304 -7.98 -14.73 24.06
C ALA A 304 -8.98 -14.80 22.90
N GLN A 305 -9.81 -13.77 22.72
CA GLN A 305 -10.75 -13.66 21.59
C GLN A 305 -10.02 -13.66 20.24
N LEU A 306 -8.89 -12.95 20.14
CA LEU A 306 -8.06 -12.93 18.94
C LEU A 306 -7.58 -14.35 18.56
N ARG A 307 -7.16 -15.16 19.54
CA ARG A 307 -6.72 -16.54 19.29
C ARG A 307 -7.86 -17.43 18.79
N GLU A 308 -9.07 -17.24 19.31
CA GLU A 308 -10.25 -17.98 18.87
C GLU A 308 -10.61 -17.64 17.41
N LEU A 309 -10.65 -16.35 17.06
CA LEU A 309 -10.90 -15.90 15.68
C LEU A 309 -9.82 -16.37 14.70
N GLN A 310 -8.55 -16.34 15.11
CA GLN A 310 -7.44 -16.85 14.30
C GLN A 310 -7.55 -18.37 14.07
N GLY A 311 -8.03 -19.11 15.07
CA GLY A 311 -8.32 -20.55 14.93
C GLY A 311 -9.43 -20.82 13.91
N ARG A 312 -10.47 -20.00 13.87
CA ARG A 312 -11.56 -20.11 12.88
C ARG A 312 -11.15 -19.66 11.47
N ALA A 313 -10.26 -18.66 11.37
CA ALA A 313 -9.80 -18.14 10.09
C ALA A 313 -9.07 -19.19 9.23
N THR A 314 -8.38 -20.17 9.85
CA THR A 314 -7.72 -21.26 9.10
C THR A 314 -8.72 -22.25 8.49
N GLU A 315 -9.95 -22.33 8.99
CA GLU A 315 -11.02 -23.17 8.45
C GLU A 315 -11.68 -22.56 7.21
N GLU A 316 -11.62 -21.23 7.05
CA GLU A 316 -12.24 -20.49 5.94
C GLU A 316 -11.32 -20.31 4.72
N VAL A 317 -10.04 -20.71 4.80
CA VAL A 317 -9.12 -20.68 3.66
C VAL A 317 -9.50 -21.78 2.66
N GLY A 318 -10.30 -21.42 1.66
CA GLY A 318 -10.69 -22.33 0.59
C GLY A 318 -9.49 -22.74 -0.29
N THR A 319 -9.25 -24.03 -0.43
CA THR A 319 -8.30 -24.57 -1.41
C THR A 319 -9.00 -24.80 -2.75
N PHE A 320 -8.46 -24.25 -3.84
CA PHE A 320 -8.85 -24.63 -5.20
C PHE A 320 -7.77 -25.52 -5.82
N SER A 321 -8.19 -26.58 -6.50
CA SER A 321 -7.27 -27.54 -7.13
C SER A 321 -7.12 -27.24 -8.62
N ILE A 322 -5.91 -26.89 -9.07
CA ILE A 322 -5.59 -26.76 -10.50
C ILE A 322 -5.15 -28.13 -11.03
N LYS A 323 -5.79 -28.63 -12.10
CA LYS A 323 -5.32 -29.83 -12.80
C LYS A 323 -4.16 -29.46 -13.73
N LEU A 324 -2.94 -29.84 -13.37
CA LEU A 324 -1.76 -29.68 -14.24
C LEU A 324 -1.73 -30.78 -15.32
N THR A 325 -2.00 -30.42 -16.57
CA THR A 325 -1.90 -31.31 -17.73
C THR A 325 -0.44 -31.44 -18.20
N GLY A 326 -0.05 -32.60 -18.77
CA GLY A 326 1.30 -32.82 -19.32
C GLY A 326 2.37 -33.37 -18.36
N LEU A 327 2.16 -33.24 -17.04
CA LEU A 327 3.13 -33.64 -16.01
C LEU A 327 3.47 -35.15 -16.05
N ARG A 328 2.49 -36.01 -16.36
CA ARG A 328 2.72 -37.47 -16.52
C ARG A 328 3.70 -37.78 -17.64
N GLY A 329 3.61 -37.07 -18.76
CA GLY A 329 4.49 -37.25 -19.92
C GLY A 329 5.91 -36.80 -19.61
N MET A 330 6.06 -35.65 -18.94
CA MET A 330 7.35 -35.14 -18.48
C MET A 330 8.04 -36.14 -17.53
N ARG A 331 7.32 -36.62 -16.51
CA ARG A 331 7.82 -37.62 -15.55
C ARG A 331 8.33 -38.88 -16.25
N SER A 332 7.59 -39.39 -17.24
CA SER A 332 7.98 -40.59 -17.99
C SER A 332 9.25 -40.37 -18.81
N LYS A 333 9.40 -39.20 -19.45
CA LYS A 333 10.61 -38.86 -20.22
C LYS A 333 11.83 -38.74 -19.31
N SER A 334 11.70 -38.04 -18.19
CA SER A 334 12.76 -37.88 -17.20
C SER A 334 13.24 -39.23 -16.66
N ARG A 335 12.32 -40.12 -16.25
CA ARG A 335 12.69 -41.48 -15.78
C ARG A 335 13.48 -42.24 -16.83
N LYS A 336 13.01 -42.25 -18.08
CA LYS A 336 13.71 -42.93 -19.17
C LYS A 336 15.13 -42.39 -19.34
N TYR A 337 15.27 -41.06 -19.43
CA TYR A 337 16.57 -40.41 -19.61
C TYR A 337 17.54 -40.77 -18.46
N PHE A 338 17.14 -40.58 -17.20
CA PHE A 338 18.02 -40.83 -16.06
C PHE A 338 18.29 -42.32 -15.80
N SER A 339 17.51 -43.23 -16.39
CA SER A 339 17.79 -44.67 -16.36
C SER A 339 18.96 -45.08 -17.28
N GLU A 340 19.35 -44.23 -18.24
CA GLU A 340 20.34 -44.54 -19.28
C GLU A 340 21.69 -43.81 -19.05
N VAL A 341 21.73 -42.72 -18.28
CA VAL A 341 22.95 -41.90 -18.07
C VAL A 341 23.88 -42.44 -16.97
N THR A 342 25.16 -42.01 -16.96
CA THR A 342 26.09 -42.30 -15.85
C THR A 342 25.75 -41.45 -14.61
N LEU A 343 26.28 -41.79 -13.43
CA LEU A 343 26.08 -40.97 -12.22
C LEU A 343 26.57 -39.53 -12.43
N SER A 344 27.80 -39.36 -12.90
CA SER A 344 28.40 -38.04 -13.20
C SER A 344 27.52 -37.24 -14.17
N GLU A 345 27.08 -37.86 -15.26
CA GLU A 345 26.23 -37.18 -16.23
C GLU A 345 24.85 -36.86 -15.65
N GLY A 346 24.24 -37.77 -14.90
CA GLY A 346 22.96 -37.54 -14.23
C GLY A 346 23.01 -36.36 -13.26
N LEU A 347 24.03 -36.31 -12.41
CA LEU A 347 24.26 -35.21 -11.46
C LEU A 347 24.41 -33.87 -12.20
N ARG A 348 25.23 -33.83 -13.25
CA ARG A 348 25.42 -32.64 -14.10
C ARG A 348 24.09 -32.18 -14.72
N GLN A 349 23.35 -33.10 -15.30
CA GLN A 349 22.14 -32.79 -16.06
C GLN A 349 21.02 -32.27 -15.18
N VAL A 350 20.87 -32.79 -13.96
CA VAL A 350 19.91 -32.23 -12.99
C VAL A 350 20.26 -30.79 -12.63
N ALA A 351 21.54 -30.46 -12.46
CA ALA A 351 21.96 -29.09 -12.16
C ALA A 351 21.70 -28.13 -13.34
N MET A 352 21.92 -28.58 -14.59
CA MET A 352 21.73 -27.76 -15.79
C MET A 352 20.26 -27.52 -16.15
N HIS A 353 19.39 -28.52 -15.97
CA HIS A 353 17.99 -28.43 -16.41
C HIS A 353 17.11 -27.55 -15.52
N LEU A 354 17.59 -27.20 -14.33
CA LEU A 354 16.85 -26.43 -13.33
C LEU A 354 17.50 -25.05 -13.08
N TRP A 355 18.27 -24.56 -14.06
CA TRP A 355 18.84 -23.21 -14.01
C TRP A 355 17.75 -22.16 -13.78
N PRO A 356 17.96 -21.16 -12.90
CA PRO A 356 16.98 -20.11 -12.64
C PRO A 356 16.55 -19.35 -13.90
N SER A 357 15.27 -19.02 -14.00
CA SER A 357 14.74 -18.24 -15.12
C SER A 357 15.31 -16.81 -15.11
N GLU A 358 15.52 -16.25 -16.30
CA GLU A 358 15.97 -14.86 -16.46
C GLU A 358 15.02 -13.89 -15.73
N VAL A 359 15.57 -12.99 -14.91
CA VAL A 359 14.78 -12.07 -14.07
C VAL A 359 13.90 -11.19 -14.95
N SER A 360 14.43 -10.68 -16.07
CA SER A 360 13.69 -9.85 -17.03
C SER A 360 12.45 -10.56 -17.60
N LYS A 361 12.58 -11.85 -17.92
CA LYS A 361 11.51 -12.69 -18.47
C LYS A 361 10.47 -13.05 -17.42
N THR A 362 10.90 -13.28 -16.19
CA THR A 362 10.00 -13.50 -15.06
C THR A 362 9.16 -12.25 -14.80
N LYS A 363 9.80 -11.07 -14.76
CA LYS A 363 9.12 -9.76 -14.61
C LYS A 363 8.13 -9.49 -15.75
N SER A 364 8.51 -9.73 -17.00
CA SER A 364 7.60 -9.55 -18.14
C SER A 364 6.41 -10.51 -18.15
N THR A 365 6.62 -11.77 -17.74
CA THR A 365 5.53 -12.74 -17.59
C THR A 365 4.55 -12.30 -16.50
N ILE A 366 5.06 -11.80 -15.37
CA ILE A 366 4.25 -11.23 -14.30
C ILE A 366 3.45 -10.02 -14.80
N ASP A 367 4.07 -9.13 -15.58
CA ASP A 367 3.39 -7.98 -16.17
C ASP A 367 2.27 -8.41 -17.12
N GLU A 368 2.49 -9.41 -17.97
CA GLU A 368 1.47 -9.96 -18.88
C GLU A 368 0.29 -10.58 -18.13
N ILE A 369 0.56 -11.39 -17.09
CA ILE A 369 -0.48 -11.95 -16.22
C ILE A 369 -1.26 -10.80 -15.57
N SER A 370 -0.56 -9.78 -15.06
CA SER A 370 -1.18 -8.63 -14.38
C SER A 370 -2.10 -7.79 -15.30
N LYS A 371 -1.85 -7.78 -16.62
CA LYS A 371 -2.72 -7.07 -17.59
C LYS A 371 -4.07 -7.76 -17.76
N ASN A 372 -4.13 -9.08 -17.55
CA ASN A 372 -5.32 -9.89 -17.80
C ASN A 372 -6.15 -10.19 -16.54
N THR A 373 -5.67 -9.81 -15.34
CA THR A 373 -6.31 -10.13 -14.07
C THR A 373 -6.56 -8.85 -13.24
N ILE A 374 -7.59 -8.09 -13.63
CA ILE A 374 -7.95 -6.81 -12.99
C ILE A 374 -8.35 -7.00 -11.50
N PHE A 375 -8.91 -8.16 -11.14
CA PHE A 375 -9.37 -8.46 -9.78
C PHE A 375 -8.25 -8.78 -8.76
N ASP A 376 -7.08 -9.25 -9.21
CA ASP A 376 -5.95 -9.59 -8.33
C ASP A 376 -5.21 -8.36 -7.78
N LYS A 377 -5.43 -7.17 -8.37
CA LYS A 377 -4.78 -5.91 -8.00
C LYS A 377 -5.43 -5.18 -6.81
N ILE A 378 -6.62 -5.63 -6.40
CA ILE A 378 -7.46 -4.92 -5.42
C ILE A 378 -7.50 -5.67 -4.07
N VAL A 379 -7.11 -6.95 -4.03
CA VAL A 379 -7.14 -7.76 -2.82
C VAL A 379 -5.77 -7.70 -2.14
N SER A 380 -5.65 -6.91 -1.08
CA SER A 380 -4.49 -6.94 -0.18
C SER A 380 -4.30 -8.37 0.35
N THR A 381 -3.26 -9.06 -0.10
CA THR A 381 -3.04 -10.47 0.25
C THR A 381 -2.41 -10.54 1.64
N SER A 382 -3.06 -11.12 2.64
CA SER A 382 -2.41 -11.35 3.94
C SER A 382 -1.79 -12.75 3.99
N TYR A 383 -0.51 -12.85 4.33
CA TYR A 383 0.18 -14.12 4.55
C TYR A 383 -0.01 -14.55 6.00
N MET A 384 -0.41 -15.80 6.20
CA MET A 384 -0.70 -16.37 7.51
C MET A 384 0.21 -17.57 7.79
N ASP A 385 0.59 -17.75 9.05
CA ASP A 385 1.22 -18.99 9.50
C ASP A 385 0.19 -20.11 9.71
N GLU A 386 0.67 -21.32 10.05
CA GLU A 386 -0.18 -22.49 10.33
C GLU A 386 -1.16 -22.28 11.50
N LYS A 387 -0.99 -21.22 12.30
CA LYS A 387 -1.84 -20.85 13.43
C LYS A 387 -2.82 -19.71 13.08
N GLY A 388 -2.93 -19.33 11.81
CA GLY A 388 -3.80 -18.24 11.34
C GLY A 388 -3.31 -16.85 11.74
N ARG A 389 -2.06 -16.72 12.21
CA ARG A 389 -1.49 -15.41 12.54
C ARG A 389 -0.98 -14.77 11.25
N THR A 390 -1.42 -13.55 10.98
CA THR A 390 -0.84 -12.75 9.89
C THR A 390 0.63 -12.49 10.16
N THR A 391 1.51 -13.11 9.37
CA THR A 391 2.98 -12.95 9.44
C THR A 391 3.43 -11.74 8.65
N SER A 392 2.73 -11.42 7.57
CA SER A 392 2.98 -10.23 6.75
C SER A 392 1.73 -9.85 5.95
N HIS A 393 1.58 -8.56 5.68
CA HIS A 393 0.68 -8.10 4.64
C HIS A 393 1.45 -8.12 3.31
N GLY A 394 0.77 -8.48 2.23
CA GLY A 394 1.23 -8.27 0.87
C GLY A 394 1.38 -6.78 0.61
N LEU A 395 2.27 -6.46 -0.31
CA LEU A 395 2.52 -5.09 -0.73
C LEU A 395 1.26 -4.53 -1.38
N ASP A 396 0.96 -3.25 -1.09
CA ASP A 396 -0.10 -2.55 -1.81
C ASP A 396 0.31 -2.45 -3.30
N PRO A 397 -0.43 -3.07 -4.23
CA PRO A 397 -0.08 -3.03 -5.63
C PRO A 397 -0.07 -1.61 -6.20
N ASN A 398 -0.82 -0.66 -5.64
CA ASN A 398 -0.85 0.74 -6.11
C ASN A 398 0.38 1.53 -5.68
N GLU A 399 0.96 1.22 -4.51
CA GLU A 399 2.13 1.91 -3.99
C GLU A 399 3.44 1.31 -4.53
N HIS A 400 3.46 0.00 -4.78
CA HIS A 400 4.68 -0.74 -5.08
C HIS A 400 4.77 -1.24 -6.53
N PHE A 401 3.83 -0.92 -7.42
CA PHE A 401 3.84 -1.37 -8.81
C PHE A 401 5.19 -1.05 -9.50
N GLY A 402 5.81 -2.07 -10.10
CA GLY A 402 7.09 -1.93 -10.80
C GLY A 402 8.33 -1.96 -9.90
N SER A 403 8.18 -2.02 -8.57
CA SER A 403 9.30 -2.24 -7.65
C SER A 403 9.79 -3.69 -7.68
N ASP A 404 11.06 -3.92 -7.31
CA ASP A 404 11.62 -5.28 -7.24
C ASP A 404 10.90 -6.16 -6.21
N ASP A 405 10.49 -5.57 -5.09
CA ASP A 405 9.72 -6.25 -4.03
C ASP A 405 8.33 -6.69 -4.53
N TYR A 406 7.65 -5.87 -5.36
CA TYR A 406 6.40 -6.24 -6.01
C TYR A 406 6.56 -7.47 -6.91
N TYR A 407 7.62 -7.49 -7.72
CA TYR A 407 7.91 -8.63 -8.60
C TYR A 407 8.29 -9.89 -7.81
N LYS A 408 9.07 -9.77 -6.73
CA LYS A 408 9.41 -10.89 -5.85
C LYS A 408 8.18 -11.46 -5.17
N GLU A 409 7.29 -10.63 -4.65
CA GLU A 409 6.04 -11.11 -4.05
C GLU A 409 5.20 -11.90 -5.05
N ARG A 410 5.01 -11.34 -6.26
CA ARG A 410 4.19 -11.97 -7.29
C ARG A 410 4.83 -13.25 -7.83
N ALA A 411 6.14 -13.25 -8.03
CA ALA A 411 6.90 -14.44 -8.37
C ALA A 411 6.78 -15.55 -7.32
N GLY A 412 6.78 -15.21 -6.02
CA GLY A 412 6.58 -16.16 -4.94
C GLY A 412 5.26 -16.94 -5.06
N ARG A 413 4.20 -16.29 -5.57
CA ARG A 413 2.90 -16.94 -5.85
C ARG A 413 2.92 -17.71 -7.17
N ASP A 414 3.40 -17.07 -8.24
CA ASP A 414 3.20 -17.55 -9.60
C ASP A 414 4.21 -18.66 -9.99
N LEU A 415 5.44 -18.63 -9.45
CA LEU A 415 6.44 -19.68 -9.66
C LEU A 415 6.10 -20.99 -8.95
N GLY A 416 5.09 -21.02 -8.06
CA GLY A 416 4.67 -22.26 -7.38
C GLY A 416 4.28 -23.38 -8.35
N VAL A 417 3.62 -23.04 -9.46
CA VAL A 417 3.26 -24.01 -10.51
C VAL A 417 4.50 -24.49 -11.26
N GLU A 418 5.40 -23.58 -11.63
CA GLU A 418 6.65 -23.93 -12.31
C GLU A 418 7.52 -24.85 -11.45
N ARG A 419 7.69 -24.51 -10.17
CA ARG A 419 8.41 -25.32 -9.18
C ARG A 419 7.79 -26.71 -9.03
N ARG A 420 6.46 -26.83 -9.06
CA ARG A 420 5.78 -28.15 -9.07
C ARG A 420 6.16 -28.98 -10.30
N PHE A 421 6.24 -28.37 -11.49
CA PHE A 421 6.69 -29.04 -12.70
C PHE A 421 8.16 -29.48 -12.59
N GLN A 422 9.03 -28.61 -12.09
CA GLN A 422 10.44 -28.91 -11.85
C GLN A 422 10.61 -30.09 -10.87
N VAL A 423 9.94 -30.06 -9.73
CA VAL A 423 10.03 -31.09 -8.69
C VAL A 423 9.51 -32.44 -9.19
N VAL A 424 8.23 -32.49 -9.59
CA VAL A 424 7.57 -33.77 -9.89
C VAL A 424 7.90 -34.28 -11.29
N GLY A 425 8.18 -33.37 -12.21
CA GLY A 425 8.48 -33.68 -13.61
C GLY A 425 9.94 -34.09 -13.84
N LEU A 426 10.88 -33.53 -13.07
CA LEU A 426 12.32 -33.72 -13.31
C LEU A 426 13.10 -34.16 -12.07
N LEU A 427 13.08 -33.37 -10.98
CA LEU A 427 13.94 -33.59 -9.81
C LEU A 427 13.71 -34.97 -9.17
N GLU A 428 12.47 -35.26 -8.76
CA GLU A 428 12.13 -36.52 -8.11
C GLU A 428 12.36 -37.73 -9.03
N PRO A 429 11.93 -37.71 -10.30
CA PRO A 429 12.30 -38.74 -11.27
C PRO A 429 13.80 -38.97 -11.37
N ALA A 430 14.59 -37.92 -11.52
CA ALA A 430 16.04 -38.04 -11.65
C ALA A 430 16.67 -38.63 -10.39
N ARG A 431 16.26 -38.12 -9.23
CA ARG A 431 16.71 -38.57 -7.92
C ARG A 431 16.42 -40.05 -7.70
N GLU A 432 15.17 -40.48 -7.93
CA GLU A 432 14.77 -41.87 -7.78
C GLU A 432 15.54 -42.81 -8.73
N GLU A 433 15.73 -42.43 -10.00
CA GLU A 433 16.48 -43.25 -10.97
C GLU A 433 17.95 -43.37 -10.61
N LEU A 434 18.60 -42.25 -10.28
CA LEU A 434 20.03 -42.23 -9.94
C LEU A 434 20.30 -42.92 -8.61
N TYR A 435 19.50 -42.65 -7.59
CA TYR A 435 19.66 -43.31 -6.29
C TYR A 435 19.48 -44.82 -6.39
N ARG A 436 18.47 -45.30 -7.13
CA ARG A 436 18.24 -46.74 -7.32
C ARG A 436 19.42 -47.43 -8.00
N ARG A 437 20.09 -46.76 -8.93
CA ARG A 437 21.17 -47.34 -9.73
C ARG A 437 22.53 -47.29 -9.03
N TYR A 438 22.78 -46.25 -8.25
CA TYR A 438 24.12 -45.95 -7.73
C TYR A 438 24.23 -45.94 -6.21
N ALA A 439 23.12 -46.05 -5.46
CA ALA A 439 23.08 -46.03 -4.00
C ALA A 439 23.91 -44.86 -3.41
N ILE A 440 23.52 -43.63 -3.76
CA ILE A 440 24.30 -42.41 -3.50
C ILE A 440 24.57 -42.22 -1.99
N THR A 441 25.84 -41.96 -1.67
CA THR A 441 26.40 -41.73 -0.33
C THR A 441 27.21 -40.43 -0.30
N GLU A 442 27.70 -40.02 0.88
CA GLU A 442 28.54 -38.84 1.07
C GLU A 442 29.80 -38.89 0.19
N HIS A 443 30.36 -40.09 0.06
CA HIS A 443 31.53 -40.34 -0.78
C HIS A 443 31.31 -39.83 -2.22
N HIS A 444 30.14 -40.13 -2.80
CA HIS A 444 29.79 -39.71 -4.15
C HIS A 444 29.68 -38.19 -4.30
N MET A 445 29.54 -37.42 -3.22
CA MET A 445 29.38 -35.96 -3.30
C MET A 445 30.71 -35.20 -3.25
N TYR A 446 31.77 -35.82 -2.71
CA TYR A 446 33.09 -35.17 -2.58
C TYR A 446 33.66 -34.63 -3.90
N PRO A 447 33.55 -35.32 -5.06
CA PRO A 447 34.02 -34.77 -6.33
C PRO A 447 33.40 -33.42 -6.69
N LEU A 448 32.16 -33.16 -6.29
CA LEU A 448 31.50 -31.86 -6.49
C LEU A 448 32.01 -30.83 -5.47
N ILE A 449 32.06 -31.24 -4.21
CA ILE A 449 32.36 -30.37 -3.08
C ILE A 449 33.77 -29.80 -3.17
N ILE A 450 34.79 -30.65 -3.39
CA ILE A 450 36.19 -30.19 -3.38
C ILE A 450 36.54 -29.30 -4.59
N ASN A 451 35.74 -29.35 -5.66
CA ASN A 451 35.92 -28.55 -6.87
C ASN A 451 35.01 -27.32 -6.89
N SER A 452 34.20 -27.09 -5.86
CA SER A 452 33.25 -25.98 -5.79
C SER A 452 33.82 -24.82 -4.99
N GLY A 453 33.85 -23.62 -5.59
CA GLY A 453 34.19 -22.39 -4.88
C GLY A 453 33.16 -21.97 -3.82
N PHE A 454 31.97 -22.57 -3.83
CA PHE A 454 30.90 -22.28 -2.86
C PHE A 454 31.13 -22.94 -1.50
N VAL A 455 31.95 -23.99 -1.41
CA VAL A 455 32.07 -24.81 -0.20
C VAL A 455 33.42 -24.57 0.47
N PRO A 456 33.44 -23.95 1.66
CA PRO A 456 34.64 -23.88 2.50
C PRO A 456 35.16 -25.27 2.84
N SER A 457 36.49 -25.45 2.84
CA SER A 457 37.14 -26.76 3.02
C SER A 457 36.84 -27.40 4.37
N ASP A 458 36.68 -26.61 5.43
CA ASP A 458 36.32 -27.04 6.79
C ASP A 458 34.84 -27.47 6.93
N ARG A 459 33.99 -27.10 5.96
CA ARG A 459 32.57 -27.44 5.92
C ARG A 459 32.24 -28.58 4.96
N ALA A 460 33.21 -29.09 4.21
CA ALA A 460 33.02 -30.15 3.23
C ALA A 460 32.25 -31.37 3.77
N PRO A 461 32.50 -31.88 5.00
CA PRO A 461 31.73 -33.00 5.55
C PRO A 461 30.23 -32.71 5.73
N ILE A 462 29.87 -31.47 6.10
CA ILE A 462 28.46 -31.05 6.28
C ILE A 462 27.75 -31.09 4.92
N PHE A 463 28.39 -30.53 3.89
CA PHE A 463 27.85 -30.55 2.53
C PHE A 463 27.75 -31.99 2.00
N ALA A 464 28.74 -32.84 2.24
CA ALA A 464 28.71 -34.23 1.79
C ALA A 464 27.51 -34.99 2.37
N ALA A 465 27.29 -34.89 3.69
CA ALA A 465 26.14 -35.48 4.37
C ALA A 465 24.81 -34.89 3.88
N GLY A 466 24.71 -33.57 3.79
CA GLY A 466 23.49 -32.88 3.37
C GLY A 466 23.09 -33.21 1.93
N LEU A 467 24.05 -33.26 1.01
CA LEU A 467 23.81 -33.60 -0.40
C LEU A 467 23.50 -35.09 -0.58
N ALA A 468 24.17 -35.98 0.16
CA ALA A 468 23.82 -37.40 0.11
C ALA A 468 22.37 -37.63 0.56
N HIS A 469 21.95 -37.00 1.66
CA HIS A 469 20.56 -37.08 2.13
C HIS A 469 19.56 -36.47 1.16
N LEU A 470 19.92 -35.42 0.42
CA LEU A 470 19.10 -34.90 -0.67
C LEU A 470 18.82 -35.99 -1.69
N TRP A 471 19.86 -36.65 -2.20
CA TRP A 471 19.72 -37.70 -3.21
C TRP A 471 19.01 -38.95 -2.70
N GLN A 472 19.12 -39.24 -1.40
CA GLN A 472 18.37 -40.30 -0.73
C GLN A 472 16.89 -39.94 -0.53
N GLY A 473 16.49 -38.68 -0.71
CA GLY A 473 15.12 -38.18 -0.50
C GLY A 473 14.82 -37.80 0.96
N ASN A 474 15.84 -37.70 1.80
CA ASN A 474 15.71 -37.21 3.17
C ASN A 474 15.90 -35.69 3.21
N PHE A 475 14.88 -34.98 2.71
CA PHE A 475 14.88 -33.53 2.65
C PHE A 475 14.90 -32.86 4.03
N LEU A 476 14.32 -33.52 5.06
CA LEU A 476 14.40 -33.01 6.43
C LEU A 476 15.87 -32.84 6.87
N ILE A 477 16.66 -33.91 6.80
CA ILE A 477 18.07 -33.85 7.23
C ILE A 477 18.88 -32.97 6.27
N SER A 478 18.65 -33.10 4.96
CA SER A 478 19.34 -32.30 3.94
C SER A 478 19.16 -30.80 4.19
N SER A 479 17.93 -30.32 4.39
CA SER A 479 17.65 -28.91 4.63
C SER A 479 18.28 -28.40 5.94
N HIS A 480 18.20 -29.18 7.02
CA HIS A 480 18.80 -28.77 8.31
C HIS A 480 20.33 -28.69 8.26
N LEU A 481 20.97 -29.47 7.39
CA LEU A 481 22.41 -29.41 7.19
C LEU A 481 22.82 -28.28 6.24
N LEU A 482 22.17 -28.18 5.07
CA LEU A 482 22.62 -27.33 3.96
C LEU A 482 22.14 -25.88 4.06
N VAL A 483 20.86 -25.65 4.39
CA VAL A 483 20.27 -24.30 4.35
C VAL A 483 20.98 -23.32 5.28
N PRO A 484 21.37 -23.70 6.51
CA PRO A 484 22.15 -22.82 7.37
C PRO A 484 23.55 -22.45 6.83
N GLN A 485 24.11 -23.26 5.90
CA GLN A 485 25.45 -23.01 5.36
C GLN A 485 25.47 -21.92 4.28
N ILE A 486 24.33 -21.59 3.66
CA ILE A 486 24.25 -20.61 2.57
C ILE A 486 24.91 -19.29 2.96
N GLU A 487 24.57 -18.78 4.14
CA GLU A 487 25.10 -17.49 4.62
C GLU A 487 26.63 -17.51 4.75
N ASN A 488 27.19 -18.58 5.32
CA ASN A 488 28.64 -18.71 5.44
C ASN A 488 29.32 -18.89 4.07
N SER A 489 28.71 -19.68 3.17
CA SER A 489 29.23 -19.86 1.81
C SER A 489 29.24 -18.57 1.00
N LEU A 490 28.24 -17.68 1.17
CA LEU A 490 28.25 -16.37 0.53
C LEU A 490 29.37 -15.47 1.07
N ARG A 491 29.64 -15.49 2.39
CA ARG A 491 30.80 -14.79 2.96
C ARG A 491 32.11 -15.31 2.40
N HIS A 492 32.24 -16.64 2.31
CA HIS A 492 33.41 -17.27 1.73
C HIS A 492 33.66 -16.86 0.27
N LEU A 493 32.59 -16.73 -0.54
CA LEU A 493 32.72 -16.24 -1.90
C LEU A 493 33.21 -14.78 -1.96
N LEU A 494 32.70 -13.92 -1.07
CA LEU A 494 33.15 -12.53 -0.96
C LEU A 494 34.62 -12.46 -0.51
N ASP A 495 35.05 -13.32 0.42
CA ASP A 495 36.45 -13.43 0.84
C ASP A 495 37.37 -13.83 -0.30
N ILE A 496 36.98 -14.85 -1.08
CA ILE A 496 37.74 -15.28 -2.27
C ILE A 496 37.84 -14.13 -3.29
N ALA A 497 36.79 -13.32 -3.42
CA ALA A 497 36.75 -12.15 -4.30
C ALA A 497 37.49 -10.92 -3.73
N GLY A 498 38.00 -10.98 -2.49
CA GLY A 498 38.69 -9.88 -1.83
C GLY A 498 37.77 -8.73 -1.40
N VAL A 499 36.49 -9.01 -1.18
CA VAL A 499 35.48 -8.03 -0.75
C VAL A 499 35.35 -8.05 0.77
N ASP A 500 35.65 -6.91 1.41
CA ASP A 500 35.45 -6.75 2.86
C ASP A 500 33.94 -6.63 3.17
N HIS A 501 33.45 -7.56 3.99
CA HIS A 501 32.04 -7.71 4.31
C HIS A 501 31.74 -7.62 5.81
N ALA A 502 32.72 -7.25 6.64
CA ALA A 502 32.57 -7.10 8.08
C ALA A 502 31.56 -6.00 8.45
N THR A 503 30.84 -6.19 9.57
CA THR A 503 29.99 -5.14 10.15
C THR A 503 30.68 -4.58 11.38
N ILE A 504 30.99 -3.28 11.40
CA ILE A 504 31.41 -2.60 12.62
C ILE A 504 30.16 -2.07 13.32
N SER A 505 29.83 -2.63 14.47
CA SER A 505 28.73 -2.18 15.31
C SER A 505 29.06 -0.82 15.98
N SER A 506 28.05 -0.12 16.47
CA SER A 506 28.22 1.17 17.16
C SER A 506 29.05 1.10 18.44
N ASP A 507 29.22 -0.09 19.01
CA ASP A 507 30.10 -0.39 20.16
C ASP A 507 31.50 -0.88 19.76
N GLY A 508 31.81 -0.88 18.46
CA GLY A 508 33.09 -1.34 17.92
C GLY A 508 33.24 -2.85 17.79
N SER A 509 32.19 -3.64 18.04
CA SER A 509 32.21 -5.10 17.84
C SER A 509 32.02 -5.45 16.36
N GLU A 510 32.84 -6.38 15.87
CA GLU A 510 32.73 -6.92 14.52
C GLU A 510 31.74 -8.10 14.51
N GLY A 511 30.73 -8.01 13.64
CA GLY A 511 29.66 -9.01 13.53
C GLY A 511 29.44 -9.48 12.09
N ASP A 512 29.08 -10.76 11.98
CA ASP A 512 28.74 -11.44 10.74
C ASP A 512 27.39 -10.94 10.16
N LYS A 513 27.38 -10.49 8.90
CA LYS A 513 26.14 -10.00 8.25
C LYS A 513 25.14 -11.10 7.98
N SER A 514 23.86 -10.89 8.31
CA SER A 514 22.79 -11.84 8.00
C SER A 514 22.61 -12.03 6.48
N LEU A 515 22.00 -13.13 6.06
CA LEU A 515 21.74 -13.44 4.64
C LEU A 515 20.99 -12.30 3.93
N SER A 516 19.92 -11.78 4.54
CA SER A 516 19.20 -10.62 4.01
C SER A 516 20.09 -9.38 3.88
N SER A 517 21.05 -9.20 4.79
CA SER A 517 22.00 -8.09 4.71
C SER A 517 23.06 -8.31 3.64
N LEU A 518 23.52 -9.56 3.44
CA LEU A 518 24.45 -9.91 2.37
C LEU A 518 23.83 -9.67 0.99
N LEU A 519 22.62 -10.20 0.77
CA LEU A 519 21.92 -10.08 -0.51
C LEU A 519 21.57 -8.62 -0.84
N LYS A 520 21.31 -7.79 0.16
CA LYS A 520 20.99 -6.36 -0.03
C LYS A 520 22.23 -5.49 -0.20
N ASN A 521 23.25 -5.68 0.64
CA ASN A 521 24.39 -4.76 0.70
C ASN A 521 25.53 -5.12 -0.26
N PHE A 522 25.56 -6.35 -0.76
CA PHE A 522 26.60 -6.86 -1.68
C PHE A 522 25.98 -7.44 -2.95
N GLU A 523 24.80 -6.94 -3.34
CA GLU A 523 24.06 -7.45 -4.49
C GLU A 523 24.91 -7.40 -5.77
N SER A 524 25.61 -6.29 -6.02
CA SER A 524 26.44 -6.10 -7.21
C SER A 524 27.61 -7.09 -7.26
N GLU A 525 28.31 -7.26 -6.14
CA GLU A 525 29.43 -8.18 -6.00
C GLU A 525 28.97 -9.62 -6.17
N LEU A 526 27.88 -10.00 -5.51
CA LEU A 526 27.30 -11.34 -5.62
C LEU A 526 26.79 -11.62 -7.04
N ASN A 527 26.16 -10.65 -7.71
CA ASN A 527 25.73 -10.77 -9.11
C ASN A 527 26.93 -11.00 -10.04
N SER A 528 28.08 -10.39 -9.76
CA SER A 528 29.29 -10.62 -10.56
C SER A 528 29.88 -12.02 -10.41
N ILE A 529 29.67 -12.66 -9.24
CA ILE A 529 30.21 -13.99 -8.91
C ILE A 529 29.23 -15.10 -9.35
N LEU A 530 27.93 -14.93 -9.08
CA LEU A 530 26.89 -15.95 -9.24
C LEU A 530 25.91 -15.70 -10.39
N THR A 531 25.83 -14.49 -10.94
CA THR A 531 24.75 -13.95 -11.80
C THR A 531 23.51 -13.44 -11.06
N GLU A 532 22.82 -12.49 -11.69
CA GLU A 532 21.59 -11.86 -11.17
C GLU A 532 20.49 -12.89 -10.90
N GLU A 533 20.31 -13.86 -11.79
CA GLU A 533 19.25 -14.88 -11.67
C GLU A 533 19.45 -15.76 -10.45
N ILE A 534 20.71 -16.07 -10.09
CA ILE A 534 21.01 -16.88 -8.92
C ILE A 534 20.76 -16.08 -7.63
N VAL A 535 21.22 -14.84 -7.58
CA VAL A 535 21.05 -13.97 -6.41
C VAL A 535 19.57 -13.64 -6.17
N TRP A 536 18.81 -13.42 -7.24
CA TRP A 536 17.38 -13.16 -7.15
C TRP A 536 16.59 -14.36 -6.63
N GLU A 537 16.88 -15.57 -7.10
CA GLU A 537 16.23 -16.81 -6.62
C GLU A 537 16.65 -17.15 -5.18
N LEU A 538 17.91 -16.86 -4.79
CA LEU A 538 18.38 -16.95 -3.39
C LEU A 538 17.55 -16.07 -2.46
N ASP A 539 17.32 -14.81 -2.84
CA ASP A 539 16.51 -13.91 -2.02
C ASP A 539 15.07 -14.44 -1.92
N LEU A 540 14.46 -14.79 -3.06
CA LEU A 540 13.09 -15.27 -3.12
C LEU A 540 12.82 -16.53 -2.27
N LEU A 541 13.75 -17.48 -2.26
CA LEU A 541 13.62 -18.75 -1.53
C LEU A 541 14.00 -18.64 -0.05
N PHE A 542 15.03 -17.86 0.30
CA PHE A 542 15.64 -17.97 1.63
C PHE A 542 15.51 -16.72 2.49
N SER A 543 15.24 -15.54 1.94
CA SER A 543 15.37 -14.26 2.65
C SER A 543 14.12 -13.36 2.53
N PHE A 544 13.56 -13.21 1.34
CA PHE A 544 12.51 -12.25 1.03
C PHE A 544 11.23 -12.47 1.85
N ARG A 545 10.69 -11.37 2.39
CA ARG A 545 9.39 -11.28 3.07
C ARG A 545 8.56 -10.20 2.37
N PRO A 546 7.29 -10.47 1.99
CA PRO A 546 6.40 -11.51 2.54
C PRO A 546 6.51 -12.92 1.94
N GLY A 547 7.56 -13.21 1.15
CA GLY A 547 7.83 -14.52 0.57
C GLY A 547 8.17 -15.63 1.56
N SER A 548 8.69 -16.75 1.03
CA SER A 548 8.84 -18.00 1.79
C SER A 548 9.83 -17.92 2.96
N ALA A 549 10.87 -17.09 2.85
CA ALA A 549 11.92 -16.91 3.84
C ALA A 549 12.39 -18.23 4.48
N PHE A 550 12.58 -19.28 3.67
CA PHE A 550 12.66 -20.67 4.15
C PHE A 550 13.79 -20.87 5.16
N ARG A 551 14.93 -20.22 4.96
CA ARG A 551 16.06 -20.26 5.91
C ARG A 551 15.69 -19.66 7.26
N HIS A 552 14.93 -18.56 7.27
CA HIS A 552 14.50 -17.90 8.50
C HIS A 552 13.52 -18.80 9.27
N GLU A 553 12.48 -19.30 8.59
CA GLU A 553 11.49 -20.18 9.22
C GLU A 553 12.11 -21.50 9.74
N LEU A 554 13.08 -22.07 9.00
CA LEU A 554 13.85 -23.23 9.44
C LEU A 554 14.66 -22.92 10.70
N SER A 555 15.41 -21.81 10.72
CA SER A 555 16.29 -21.44 11.83
C SER A 555 15.51 -21.16 13.13
N HIS A 556 14.27 -20.68 13.01
CA HIS A 556 13.39 -20.44 14.14
C HIS A 556 12.53 -21.65 14.54
N GLY A 557 12.62 -22.78 13.81
CA GLY A 557 11.86 -23.99 14.10
C GLY A 557 10.36 -23.87 13.80
N ASN A 558 9.98 -22.96 12.89
CA ASN A 558 8.58 -22.72 12.54
C ASN A 558 8.06 -23.69 11.46
N LEU A 559 8.95 -24.37 10.73
CA LEU A 559 8.57 -25.30 9.66
C LEU A 559 8.10 -26.65 10.23
N PRO A 560 6.88 -27.13 9.88
CA PRO A 560 6.43 -28.47 10.25
C PRO A 560 7.17 -29.55 9.45
N TYR A 561 7.16 -30.79 9.93
CA TYR A 561 7.76 -31.95 9.24
C TYR A 561 7.36 -32.07 7.77
N ARG A 562 6.08 -31.85 7.44
CA ARG A 562 5.55 -31.95 6.07
C ARG A 562 6.12 -30.90 5.10
N ALA A 563 6.59 -29.75 5.61
CA ALA A 563 7.07 -28.67 4.75
C ALA A 563 8.34 -29.06 3.99
N PHE A 564 9.20 -29.88 4.59
CA PHE A 564 10.44 -30.35 3.97
C PHE A 564 10.20 -31.27 2.77
N TYR A 565 9.07 -31.97 2.75
CA TYR A 565 8.71 -32.90 1.67
C TYR A 565 7.73 -32.27 0.65
N GLY A 566 7.30 -31.03 0.87
CA GLY A 566 6.56 -30.24 -0.13
C GLY A 566 7.48 -29.67 -1.20
N ASP A 567 6.90 -29.14 -2.28
CA ASP A 567 7.66 -28.66 -3.44
C ASP A 567 8.69 -27.59 -3.08
N LEU A 568 8.31 -26.65 -2.20
CA LEU A 568 9.21 -25.59 -1.73
C LEU A 568 10.42 -26.15 -0.98
N GLY A 569 10.20 -27.08 -0.04
CA GLY A 569 11.29 -27.69 0.75
C GLY A 569 12.26 -28.46 -0.14
N GLN A 570 11.73 -29.20 -1.11
CA GLN A 570 12.53 -29.94 -2.09
C GLN A 570 13.32 -28.99 -3.01
N ILE A 571 12.71 -27.92 -3.50
CA ILE A 571 13.39 -26.88 -4.29
C ILE A 571 14.48 -26.19 -3.47
N CYS A 572 14.23 -25.85 -2.21
CA CYS A 572 15.23 -25.22 -1.35
C CYS A 572 16.45 -26.13 -1.12
N ALA A 573 16.21 -27.41 -0.85
CA ALA A 573 17.29 -28.39 -0.72
C ALA A 573 18.06 -28.55 -2.05
N TRP A 574 17.34 -28.67 -3.17
CA TRP A 574 17.92 -28.75 -4.51
C TRP A 574 18.76 -27.50 -4.85
N TYR A 575 18.29 -26.32 -4.46
CA TYR A 575 19.02 -25.09 -4.73
C TYR A 575 20.39 -25.06 -4.04
N CYS A 576 20.49 -25.65 -2.84
CA CYS A 576 21.79 -25.84 -2.18
C CYS A 576 22.72 -26.74 -3.00
N TYR A 577 22.21 -27.81 -3.61
CA TYR A 577 22.98 -28.65 -4.54
C TYR A 577 23.41 -27.88 -5.78
N PHE A 578 22.50 -27.11 -6.37
CA PHE A 578 22.77 -26.28 -7.54
C PHE A 578 23.90 -25.27 -7.30
N LEU A 579 23.89 -24.57 -6.16
CA LEU A 579 24.95 -23.63 -5.77
C LEU A 579 26.34 -24.30 -5.64
N VAL A 580 26.39 -25.56 -5.20
CA VAL A 580 27.65 -26.33 -5.22
C VAL A 580 28.07 -26.61 -6.67
N CYS A 581 27.13 -27.02 -7.52
CA CYS A 581 27.41 -27.41 -8.89
C CYS A 581 27.79 -26.25 -9.81
N VAL A 582 27.26 -25.04 -9.63
CA VAL A 582 27.45 -23.93 -10.59
C VAL A 582 28.93 -23.65 -10.87
N PHE A 583 29.77 -23.71 -9.84
CA PHE A 583 31.23 -23.52 -9.93
C PHE A 583 31.97 -24.66 -10.62
N THR A 584 31.34 -25.83 -10.74
CA THR A 584 31.93 -27.03 -11.32
C THR A 584 31.53 -27.27 -12.78
N LEU A 585 30.38 -26.73 -13.22
CA LEU A 585 29.78 -27.04 -14.53
C LEU A 585 30.69 -26.72 -15.72
N LYS A 586 31.40 -25.58 -15.69
CA LYS A 586 32.29 -25.15 -16.79
C LYS A 586 33.46 -26.11 -17.02
N ASN A 587 34.00 -26.68 -15.95
CA ASN A 587 35.18 -27.57 -15.98
C ASN A 587 34.81 -29.03 -15.68
N TRP A 588 33.53 -29.39 -15.77
CA TRP A 588 33.00 -30.68 -15.32
C TRP A 588 33.75 -31.87 -15.91
N ASP A 589 33.93 -31.87 -17.24
CA ASP A 589 34.56 -32.97 -17.97
C ASP A 589 36.06 -33.11 -17.64
N ARG A 590 36.69 -32.03 -17.19
CA ARG A 590 38.12 -31.99 -16.85
C ARG A 590 38.38 -32.34 -15.38
N GLN A 591 37.54 -31.86 -14.46
CA GLN A 591 37.80 -31.90 -13.02
C GLN A 591 36.90 -32.88 -12.27
N VAL A 592 35.62 -32.98 -12.66
CA VAL A 592 34.61 -33.73 -11.91
C VAL A 592 34.38 -35.12 -12.50
N ARG A 593 34.05 -35.22 -13.79
CA ARG A 593 33.75 -36.50 -14.46
C ARG A 593 34.85 -37.55 -14.28
N PRO A 594 36.15 -37.23 -14.43
CA PRO A 594 37.20 -38.23 -14.27
C PRO A 594 37.27 -38.82 -12.86
N MET A 595 36.83 -38.11 -11.82
CA MET A 595 36.83 -38.62 -10.45
C MET A 595 35.79 -39.72 -10.24
N TYR A 596 34.68 -39.69 -11.00
CA TYR A 596 33.68 -40.77 -11.00
C TYR A 596 34.09 -41.94 -11.90
N GLU A 597 34.81 -41.68 -12.99
CA GLU A 597 35.19 -42.71 -13.99
C GLU A 597 36.44 -43.49 -13.62
N ARG A 598 37.39 -42.89 -12.87
CA ARG A 598 38.66 -43.54 -12.51
C ARG A 598 38.53 -44.60 -11.40
N GLY A 599 37.32 -44.87 -10.90
CA GLY A 599 37.05 -45.91 -9.90
C GLY A 599 37.81 -45.74 -8.57
N GLY A 600 38.40 -44.57 -8.32
CA GLY A 600 39.39 -44.36 -7.27
C GLY A 600 38.82 -44.22 -5.86
N TRP A 601 37.58 -44.63 -5.63
CA TRP A 601 36.91 -44.51 -4.33
C TRP A 601 35.66 -45.43 -4.22
N SER A 602 35.79 -46.68 -4.62
CA SER A 602 34.87 -47.75 -4.23
C SER A 602 35.32 -48.41 -2.94
#